data_AF-A0A367JMW5-F1
#
_entry.id   AF-A0A367JMW5-F1
#
_cell.length_a   1.000
_cell.length_b   1.000
_cell.length_c   1.000
_cell.angle_alpha   90.00
_cell.angle_beta   90.00
_cell.angle_gamma   90.00
#
_symmetry.space_group_name_H-M   'P 1'
#
loop_
_entity.id
_entity.type
_entity.pdbx_description
1 polymer ?
#
loop_
_entity_poly.entity_id
_entity_poly.type
_entity_poly.pdbx_seq_one_letter_code
_entity_poly.pdbx_strand_id
1 'polypeptide(L)' 'MPSDKFNTAAEEVKKLSKSPSNDELLELYGLFKQATVGDNTTSKPTFDLKG' A
#
# COMPACT_ATOMS: atom_id res chain seq x y z
N MET A 1 -3.25 15.26 -2.53
CA MET A 1 -3.79 14.62 -1.31
C MET A 1 -4.95 13.74 -1.73
N PRO A 2 -5.08 12.53 -1.17
CA PRO A 2 -6.19 11.62 -1.47
C PRO A 2 -7.54 12.23 -1.07
N SER A 3 -8.62 11.76 -1.69
CA SER A 3 -9.98 12.17 -1.33
C SER A 3 -10.40 11.63 0.03
N ASP A 4 -11.40 12.24 0.66
CA ASP A 4 -11.93 11.76 1.94
C ASP A 4 -12.42 10.31 1.86
N LYS A 5 -13.05 9.93 0.75
CA LYS A 5 -13.47 8.55 0.47
C LYS A 5 -12.30 7.58 0.48
N PHE A 6 -11.16 7.99 -0.09
CA PHE A 6 -9.95 7.18 -0.08
C PHE A 6 -9.41 6.99 1.34
N ASN A 7 -9.37 8.07 2.13
CA ASN A 7 -8.90 8.00 3.52
C ASN A 7 -9.79 7.10 4.37
N THR A 8 -11.12 7.17 4.21
CA THR A 8 -12.05 6.26 4.88
C THR A 8 -11.80 4.80 4.49
N ALA A 9 -11.68 4.51 3.19
CA ALA A 9 -11.42 3.15 2.71
C ALA A 9 -10.09 2.59 3.25
N ALA A 10 -9.04 3.42 3.32
CA ALA A 10 -7.74 3.03 3.87
C ALA A 10 -7.81 2.64 5.36
N GLU A 11 -8.69 3.27 6.14
CA GLU A 11 -8.92 2.92 7.54
C GLU A 11 -9.83 1.70 7.69
N GLU A 12 -10.78 1.49 6.77
CA GLU A 12 -11.67 0.32 6.78
C GLU A 12 -10.94 -0.98 6.46
N VAL A 13 -9.99 -0.96 5.53
CA VAL A 13 -9.15 -2.13 5.19
C VAL A 13 -8.44 -2.68 6.43
N LYS A 14 -8.00 -1.81 7.36
CA LYS A 14 -7.36 -2.22 8.61
C LYS A 14 -8.31 -2.91 9.60
N LYS A 15 -9.62 -2.77 9.42
CA LYS A 15 -10.68 -3.28 10.30
C LYS A 15 -11.37 -4.53 9.74
N LEU A 16 -10.95 -5.03 8.58
CA LEU A 16 -11.51 -6.23 8.00
C LEU A 16 -11.32 -7.43 8.94
N SER A 17 -12.38 -8.22 9.11
CA SER A 17 -12.38 -9.40 9.97
C SER A 17 -11.47 -10.52 9.45
N LYS A 18 -11.21 -10.52 8.14
CA LYS A 18 -10.27 -11.42 7.48
C LYS A 18 -9.27 -10.57 6.72
N SER A 19 -7.98 -10.87 6.90
CA SER A 19 -6.94 -10.25 6.10
C SER A 19 -7.13 -10.56 4.62
N PRO A 20 -6.96 -9.58 3.73
CA PRO A 20 -6.84 -9.84 2.29
C PRO A 20 -5.66 -10.79 2.02
N SER A 21 -5.68 -11.40 0.84
CA SER A 21 -4.54 -12.15 0.34
C SER A 21 -3.30 -11.27 0.21
N ASN A 22 -2.13 -11.90 0.13
CA ASN A 22 -0.87 -11.17 -0.02
C ASN A 22 -0.86 -10.30 -1.29
N ASP A 23 -1.42 -10.79 -2.39
CA ASP A 23 -1.47 -10.06 -3.66
C ASP A 23 -2.38 -8.83 -3.57
N GLU A 24 -3.54 -8.95 -2.92
CA GLU A 24 -4.42 -7.81 -2.64
C GLU A 24 -3.76 -6.78 -1.73
N LEU A 25 -3.00 -7.23 -0.72
CA LEU A 25 -2.24 -6.33 0.16
C LEU A 25 -1.14 -5.58 -0.61
N LEU A 26 -0.46 -6.23 -1.54
CA LEU A 26 0.56 -5.58 -2.39
C LEU A 26 -0.07 -4.53 -3.31
N GLU A 27 -1.24 -4.82 -3.88
CA GLU A 27 -1.99 -3.85 -4.69
C GLU A 27 -2.44 -2.64 -3.87
N LEU A 28 -3.06 -2.89 -2.72
CA LEU A 28 -3.51 -1.82 -1.80
C LEU A 28 -2.34 -0.95 -1.34
N TYR A 29 -1.18 -1.55 -1.04
CA TYR A 29 0.03 -0.81 -0.69
C TYR A 29 0.49 0.09 -1.85
N GLY A 30 0.56 -0.45 -3.08
CA GLY A 30 0.93 0.33 -4.26
C GLY A 30 0.03 1.53 -4.49
N LEU A 31 -1.30 1.31 -4.47
CA LEU A 31 -2.30 2.37 -4.61
C LEU A 31 -2.20 3.41 -3.49
N PHE A 32 -1.99 2.98 -2.25
CA PHE A 32 -1.80 3.87 -1.12
C PHE A 32 -0.57 4.75 -1.27
N LYS A 33 0.58 4.18 -1.66
CA LYS A 33 1.80 4.95 -1.91
C LYS A 33 1.61 5.95 -3.05
N GLN A 34 1.01 5.53 -4.15
CA GLN A 34 0.77 6.42 -5.30
C GLN A 34 -0.17 7.58 -4.93
N ALA A 35 -1.24 7.33 -4.17
CA ALA A 35 -2.20 8.36 -3.79
C ALA A 35 -1.64 9.37 -2.77
N THR A 36 -0.72 8.93 -1.90
CA THR A 36 -0.22 9.74 -0.77
C THR A 36 1.14 10.38 -1.04
N VAL A 37 2.04 9.68 -1.71
CA VAL A 37 3.41 10.12 -1.99
C VAL A 37 3.57 10.55 -3.45
N GLY A 38 2.77 9.99 -4.37
CA GLY A 38 2.93 10.18 -5.81
C GLY A 38 3.89 9.15 -6.40
N ASP A 39 4.45 9.49 -7.56
CA ASP A 39 5.29 8.58 -8.35
C ASP A 39 6.49 8.04 -7.55
N ASN A 40 6.77 6.75 -7.71
CA ASN A 40 7.93 6.14 -7.09
C ASN A 40 9.22 6.58 -7.79
N THR A 41 10.07 7.31 -7.06
CA THR A 41 11.40 7.76 -7.54
C THR A 41 12.57 6.96 -6.95
N THR A 42 12.29 5.87 -6.24
CA THR A 42 13.31 5.03 -5.59
C THR A 42 13.68 3.84 -6.48
N SER A 43 14.96 3.48 -6.47
CA SER A 43 15.45 2.30 -7.17
C SER A 43 14.84 1.04 -6.58
N LYS A 44 14.58 0.04 -7.43
CA LYS A 44 14.11 -1.27 -6.99
C LYS A 44 15.07 -1.84 -5.94
N PRO A 45 14.57 -2.28 -4.77
CA PRO A 45 15.42 -2.90 -3.76
C PRO A 45 16.09 -4.14 -4.35
N THR A 46 17.41 -4.21 -4.22
CA THR A 46 18.18 -5.42 -4.49
C THR A 46 18.09 -6.35 -3.29
N PHE A 47 17.99 -7.65 -3.55
CA PHE A 47 17.96 -8.67 -2.50
C PHE A 47 19.30 -8.65 -1.75
N ASP A 48 19.34 -8.08 -0.54
CA ASP A 48 20.52 -8.16 0.32
C ASP A 48 20.51 -9.53 1.00
N LEU A 49 21.36 -10.44 0.53
CA LEU A 49 21.60 -11.75 1.13
C LEU A 49 22.46 -11.68 2.41
N LYS A 50 22.48 -10.55 3.11
CA LYS A 50 23.10 -10.47 4.43
C LYS A 50 22.12 -10.93 5.49
N GLY A 51 22.21 -12.22 5.78
CA GLY A 51 21.97 -12.74 7.13
C GLY A 51 23.07 -12.31 8.09
#